data_AF-A0A6G6W0I2-F1
#
_entry.id   AF-A0A6G6W0I2-F1
#
_cell.length_a   1.000
_cell.length_b   1.000
_cell.length_c   1.000
_cell.angle_alpha   90.00
_cell.angle_beta   90.00
_cell.angle_gamma   90.00
#
_symmetry.space_group_name_H-M   'P 1'
#
loop_
_entity.id
_entity.type
_entity.pdbx_description
1 polymer ?
#
loop_
_entity_poly.entity_id
_entity_poly.type
_entity_poly.pdbx_seq_one_letter_code
_entity_poly.pdbx_strand_id
1 'polypeptide(L)'
;MSVTVTFPRYDDRGRAFVTWRPVEVKIAVKPPQAGAALNVRVSARSAAGGGRLAFATSLTHAGAASVDLSLPASGSAVSVWVGGAFPAASAAFGDVTVEVRDRTSNALLASHPTMVRVRKNADRLTTAERDRFLRAMAVLNGAGNGRFRDFRDMHVSGPPDREAHGGTGFLPWHRIYLLDLERELQAIDGEVSLPYWRFDQAAPNVFTRQFMGVSGPQDRVQFTPTNPLRGWVAGALPGVERGPGVGPQTVPLVRTEQQTLALGGSPVADFTPFASMQGNPHGRAHMAHLSGVITDPGTAPQDPLFFLLHCNVDRLWAKWQWAFRRHDPGAARAYAMSATLPGHRIGDRLWPWGGPLQAPRPTTAPGGQLNTSPMTDAPGLSPRIRDTIDYLGTVAPAHLGFAYDDVPFQLVGANP
;
A
#
# COMPACT_ATOMS: atom_id res chain seq x y z
N MET A 1 -23.75 7.10 -31.45
CA MET A 1 -22.32 7.39 -31.25
C MET A 1 -21.98 7.02 -29.82
N SER A 2 -21.00 6.15 -29.58
CA SER A 2 -20.57 5.81 -28.22
C SER A 2 -19.14 6.26 -27.99
N VAL A 3 -18.81 6.66 -26.77
CA VAL A 3 -17.43 6.93 -26.36
C VAL A 3 -17.00 5.80 -25.42
N THR A 4 -15.76 5.33 -25.56
CA THR A 4 -15.18 4.34 -24.65
C THR A 4 -14.14 4.98 -23.75
N VAL A 5 -14.13 4.59 -22.47
CA VAL A 5 -13.10 4.92 -21.48
C VAL A 5 -12.36 3.63 -21.14
N THR A 6 -11.09 3.53 -21.51
CA THR A 6 -10.28 2.31 -21.34
C THR A 6 -9.12 2.59 -20.39
N PHE A 7 -9.18 2.02 -19.18
CA PHE A 7 -8.08 2.00 -18.23
C PHE A 7 -6.99 1.02 -18.70
N PRO A 8 -5.74 1.17 -18.22
CA PRO A 8 -4.65 0.31 -18.68
C PRO A 8 -4.77 -1.13 -18.18
N ARG A 9 -5.49 -1.34 -17.07
CA ARG A 9 -5.70 -2.62 -16.41
C ARG A 9 -7.05 -2.62 -15.67
N TYR A 10 -7.56 -3.82 -15.43
CA TYR A 10 -8.81 -4.11 -14.72
C TYR A 10 -8.61 -5.35 -13.85
N ASP A 11 -9.41 -5.49 -12.79
CA ASP A 11 -9.55 -6.78 -12.12
C ASP A 11 -10.46 -7.74 -12.92
N ASP A 12 -10.60 -8.98 -12.44
CA ASP A 12 -11.40 -10.04 -13.07
C ASP A 12 -12.89 -9.70 -13.18
N ARG A 13 -13.36 -8.63 -12.51
CA ARG A 13 -14.73 -8.12 -12.56
C ARG A 13 -14.86 -6.87 -13.43
N GLY A 14 -13.82 -6.50 -14.17
CA GLY A 14 -13.81 -5.30 -15.00
C GLY A 14 -13.73 -3.99 -14.22
N ARG A 15 -13.31 -4.02 -12.95
CA ARG A 15 -13.20 -2.83 -12.10
C ARG A 15 -11.85 -2.16 -12.28
N ALA A 16 -11.86 -0.82 -12.35
CA ALA A 16 -10.66 -0.01 -12.44
C ALA A 16 -10.34 0.64 -11.08
N PHE A 17 -9.07 0.56 -10.69
CA PHE A 17 -8.55 1.16 -9.46
C PHE A 17 -7.43 2.15 -9.81
N VAL A 18 -7.36 3.25 -9.07
CA VAL A 18 -6.29 4.24 -9.17
C VAL A 18 -5.77 4.58 -7.77
N THR A 19 -4.54 5.08 -7.67
CA THR A 19 -4.02 5.69 -6.43
C THR A 19 -3.89 7.20 -6.62
N TRP A 20 -3.06 7.88 -5.83
CA TRP A 20 -2.65 9.25 -6.10
C TRP A 20 -1.85 9.43 -7.39
N ARG A 21 -1.12 8.39 -7.82
CA ARG A 21 -0.36 8.44 -9.07
C ARG A 21 -1.31 8.30 -10.26
N PRO A 22 -1.35 9.28 -11.18
CA PRO A 22 -2.20 9.18 -12.37
C PRO A 22 -1.81 8.02 -13.27
N VAL A 23 -2.79 7.34 -13.86
CA VAL A 23 -2.60 6.31 -14.89
C VAL A 23 -3.10 6.79 -16.24
N GLU A 24 -2.49 6.30 -17.32
CA GLU A 24 -2.91 6.64 -18.66
C GLU A 24 -4.21 5.90 -19.03
N VAL A 25 -5.28 6.66 -19.25
CA VAL A 25 -6.59 6.20 -19.70
C VAL A 25 -6.80 6.62 -21.15
N LYS A 26 -7.33 5.73 -21.98
CA LYS A 26 -7.58 5.97 -23.40
C LYS A 26 -9.06 6.27 -23.63
N ILE A 27 -9.36 7.37 -24.32
CA ILE A 27 -10.72 7.78 -24.68
C ILE A 27 -10.86 7.79 -26.20
N ALA A 28 -11.89 7.16 -26.72
CA ALA A 28 -12.11 7.02 -28.17
C ALA A 28 -13.59 6.99 -28.54
N VAL A 29 -13.91 7.47 -29.74
CA VAL A 29 -15.23 7.28 -30.36
C VAL A 29 -15.32 5.86 -30.93
N LYS A 30 -16.41 5.15 -30.65
CA LYS A 30 -16.71 3.84 -31.25
C LYS A 30 -18.17 3.72 -31.73
N PRO A 31 -18.42 3.09 -32.89
CA PRO A 31 -17.43 2.83 -33.95
C PRO A 31 -16.90 4.15 -34.55
N PRO A 32 -15.81 4.13 -35.34
CA PRO A 32 -15.38 5.28 -36.13
C PRO A 32 -16.54 5.88 -36.93
N GLN A 33 -16.53 7.20 -37.09
CA GLN A 33 -17.55 7.95 -37.81
C GLN A 33 -16.93 8.85 -38.86
N ALA A 34 -17.68 9.14 -39.92
CA ALA A 34 -17.35 10.21 -40.85
C ALA A 34 -17.74 11.56 -40.22
N GLY A 35 -16.90 12.58 -40.38
CA GLY A 35 -17.19 13.94 -39.92
C GLY A 35 -16.10 14.57 -39.06
N ALA A 36 -16.47 15.65 -38.36
CA ALA A 36 -15.58 16.41 -37.50
C ALA A 36 -15.28 15.68 -36.17
N ALA A 37 -14.18 16.08 -35.52
CA ALA A 37 -13.84 15.58 -34.19
C ALA A 37 -14.92 15.94 -33.16
N LEU A 38 -15.14 15.04 -32.21
CA LEU A 38 -16.09 15.23 -31.12
C LEU A 38 -15.39 15.92 -29.94
N ASN A 39 -15.85 17.12 -29.58
CA ASN A 39 -15.32 17.84 -28.43
C ASN A 39 -16.03 17.39 -27.14
N VAL A 40 -15.26 16.83 -26.21
CA VAL A 40 -15.78 16.27 -24.96
C VAL A 40 -15.09 16.89 -23.74
N ARG A 41 -15.78 16.84 -22.60
CA ARG A 41 -15.22 17.08 -21.28
C ARG A 41 -15.09 15.77 -20.54
N VAL A 42 -13.90 15.48 -20.02
CA VAL A 42 -13.64 14.38 -19.11
C VAL A 42 -13.58 14.93 -17.70
N SER A 43 -14.41 14.43 -16.80
CA SER A 43 -14.46 14.86 -15.41
C SER A 43 -14.84 13.70 -14.49
N ALA A 44 -14.96 13.95 -13.20
CA ALA A 44 -15.47 12.97 -12.24
C ALA A 44 -16.84 13.35 -11.68
N ARG A 45 -17.67 12.35 -11.45
CA ARG A 45 -18.84 12.43 -10.57
C ARG A 45 -18.53 11.66 -9.29
N SER A 46 -18.65 12.31 -8.14
CA SER A 46 -18.38 11.73 -6.83
C SER A 46 -19.65 11.68 -5.98
N ALA A 47 -19.82 10.59 -5.23
CA ALA A 47 -20.76 10.54 -4.13
C ALA A 47 -20.35 11.52 -3.00
N ALA A 48 -21.29 11.91 -2.14
CA ALA A 48 -20.96 12.70 -0.97
C ALA A 48 -19.98 11.95 -0.06
N GLY A 49 -18.83 12.56 0.24
CA GLY A 49 -17.76 11.92 1.01
C GLY A 49 -16.98 10.81 0.27
N GLY A 50 -17.27 10.56 -1.01
CA GLY A 50 -16.55 9.61 -1.84
C GLY A 50 -15.22 10.14 -2.38
N GLY A 51 -14.53 9.30 -3.16
CA GLY A 51 -13.26 9.68 -3.79
C GLY A 51 -13.41 10.83 -4.78
N ARG A 52 -12.30 11.50 -5.08
CA ARG A 52 -12.22 12.52 -6.15
C ARG A 52 -11.10 12.16 -7.12
N LEU A 53 -11.22 12.60 -8.37
CA LEU A 53 -10.20 12.39 -9.40
C LEU A 53 -9.65 13.71 -9.91
N ALA A 54 -8.41 13.65 -10.39
CA ALA A 54 -7.72 14.71 -11.10
C ALA A 54 -7.31 14.21 -12.49
N PHE A 55 -7.36 15.10 -13.48
CA PHE A 55 -7.20 14.82 -14.90
C PHE A 55 -6.12 15.70 -15.52
N ALA A 56 -5.34 15.15 -16.44
CA ALA A 56 -4.36 15.90 -17.23
C ALA A 56 -4.14 15.27 -18.61
N THR A 57 -3.55 16.02 -19.54
CA THR A 57 -3.17 15.51 -20.87
C THR A 57 -1.78 14.87 -20.90
N SER A 58 -1.00 15.01 -19.82
CA SER A 58 0.31 14.39 -19.62
C SER A 58 0.43 13.84 -18.20
N LEU A 59 1.40 12.96 -17.94
CA LEU A 59 1.69 12.49 -16.59
C LEU A 59 2.21 13.67 -15.76
N THR A 60 1.37 14.15 -14.85
CA THR A 60 1.70 15.28 -13.98
C THR A 60 1.01 15.13 -12.63
N HIS A 61 1.61 15.75 -11.62
CA HIS A 61 1.02 15.90 -10.30
C HIS A 61 -0.01 17.06 -10.25
N ALA A 62 -0.01 17.94 -11.25
CA ALA A 62 -0.87 19.12 -11.32
C ALA A 62 -2.14 18.89 -12.16
N GLY A 63 -2.87 17.81 -11.85
CA GLY A 63 -4.14 17.52 -12.51
C GLY A 63 -5.25 18.51 -12.15
N ALA A 64 -6.19 18.71 -13.07
CA ALA A 64 -7.38 19.55 -12.89
C ALA A 64 -8.62 18.71 -12.59
N ALA A 65 -9.71 19.34 -12.15
CA ALA A 65 -10.99 18.64 -11.90
C ALA A 65 -11.64 18.08 -13.19
N SER A 66 -11.23 18.60 -14.35
CA SER A 66 -11.67 18.13 -15.67
C SER A 66 -10.65 18.50 -16.74
N VAL A 67 -10.73 17.85 -17.89
CA VAL A 67 -9.99 18.21 -19.10
C VAL A 67 -10.90 18.13 -20.32
N ASP A 68 -10.74 19.09 -21.23
CA ASP A 68 -11.45 19.10 -22.49
C ASP A 68 -10.59 18.44 -23.57
N LEU A 69 -11.17 17.51 -24.33
CA LEU A 69 -10.49 16.75 -25.38
C LEU A 69 -11.24 16.90 -26.71
N SER A 70 -10.51 16.79 -27.82
CA SER A 70 -11.08 16.62 -29.15
C SER A 70 -10.82 15.19 -29.62
N LEU A 71 -11.87 14.38 -29.69
CA LEU A 71 -11.78 12.97 -30.06
C LEU A 71 -11.88 12.82 -31.58
N PRO A 72 -10.88 12.21 -32.25
CA PRO A 72 -10.91 11.98 -33.69
C PRO A 72 -12.11 11.11 -34.11
N ALA A 73 -12.83 11.55 -35.14
CA ALA A 73 -13.92 10.77 -35.72
C ALA A 73 -13.44 9.41 -36.27
N SER A 74 -12.16 9.28 -36.62
CA SER A 74 -11.50 8.01 -37.00
C SER A 74 -11.54 6.93 -35.92
N GLY A 75 -11.89 7.28 -34.67
CA GLY A 75 -11.86 6.36 -33.53
C GLY A 75 -10.46 6.17 -32.92
N SER A 76 -9.46 6.95 -33.37
CA SER A 76 -8.14 6.98 -32.75
C SER A 76 -8.26 7.43 -31.29
N ALA A 77 -7.61 6.70 -30.38
CA ALA A 77 -7.69 7.01 -28.96
C ALA A 77 -6.85 8.23 -28.57
N VAL A 78 -7.39 9.04 -27.66
CA VAL A 78 -6.70 10.16 -27.01
C VAL A 78 -6.37 9.77 -25.58
N SER A 79 -5.14 10.04 -25.15
CA SER A 79 -4.71 9.78 -23.77
C SER A 79 -5.18 10.86 -22.81
N VAL A 80 -5.62 10.43 -21.63
CA VAL A 80 -5.83 11.28 -20.47
C VAL A 80 -5.23 10.61 -19.25
N TRP A 81 -4.56 11.37 -18.39
CA TRP A 81 -3.97 10.87 -17.16
C TRP A 81 -4.95 11.08 -16.01
N VAL A 82 -5.35 9.99 -15.35
CA VAL A 82 -6.37 9.99 -14.29
C VAL A 82 -5.76 9.47 -13.00
N GLY A 83 -5.77 10.28 -11.95
CA GLY A 83 -5.35 9.89 -10.60
C GLY A 83 -6.33 10.37 -9.55
N GLY A 84 -6.20 9.88 -8.32
CA GLY A 84 -6.95 10.39 -7.19
C GLY A 84 -6.57 11.84 -6.87
N ALA A 85 -7.56 12.71 -6.67
CA ALA A 85 -7.33 14.06 -6.18
C ALA A 85 -7.14 14.03 -4.66
N PHE A 86 -5.88 14.06 -4.23
CA PHE A 86 -5.50 14.10 -2.82
C PHE A 86 -6.19 15.27 -2.08
N PRO A 87 -6.69 15.09 -0.84
CA PRO A 87 -6.63 13.88 -0.01
C PRO A 87 -7.89 12.99 -0.10
N ALA A 88 -8.76 13.18 -1.10
CA ALA A 88 -10.07 12.54 -1.15
C ALA A 88 -10.02 11.12 -1.76
N ALA A 89 -9.70 10.13 -0.92
CA ALA A 89 -9.73 8.71 -1.29
C ALA A 89 -11.16 8.13 -1.24
N SER A 90 -11.38 7.07 -2.00
CA SER A 90 -12.65 6.33 -1.98
C SER A 90 -12.83 5.52 -0.70
N ALA A 91 -14.08 5.36 -0.26
CA ALA A 91 -14.47 4.44 0.79
C ALA A 91 -14.98 3.10 0.22
N ALA A 92 -15.52 3.11 -1.01
CA ALA A 92 -16.03 1.93 -1.70
C ALA A 92 -15.87 2.07 -3.22
N PHE A 93 -15.89 0.95 -3.94
CA PHE A 93 -15.85 0.99 -5.39
C PHE A 93 -17.09 1.68 -5.99
N GLY A 94 -16.86 2.56 -6.97
CA GLY A 94 -17.93 3.27 -7.66
C GLY A 94 -18.46 4.51 -6.92
N ASP A 95 -17.89 4.86 -5.77
CA ASP A 95 -18.17 6.14 -5.11
C ASP A 95 -17.64 7.35 -5.90
N VAL A 96 -16.78 7.10 -6.89
CA VAL A 96 -16.34 8.05 -7.91
C VAL A 96 -16.39 7.40 -9.28
N THR A 97 -16.77 8.19 -10.29
CA THR A 97 -16.97 7.73 -11.66
C THR A 97 -16.28 8.70 -12.61
N VAL A 98 -15.47 8.20 -13.53
CA VAL A 98 -15.01 9.00 -14.69
C VAL A 98 -16.18 9.18 -15.64
N GLU A 99 -16.50 10.41 -16.01
CA GLU A 99 -17.54 10.73 -16.98
C GLU A 99 -16.94 11.44 -18.20
N VAL A 100 -17.45 11.11 -19.38
CA VAL A 100 -17.17 11.84 -20.61
C VAL A 100 -18.48 12.43 -21.12
N ARG A 101 -18.51 13.75 -21.24
CA ARG A 101 -19.70 14.51 -21.66
C ARG A 101 -19.41 15.30 -22.92
N ASP A 102 -20.39 15.38 -23.81
CA ASP A 102 -20.33 16.27 -24.97
C ASP A 102 -20.25 17.74 -24.52
N ARG A 103 -19.35 18.53 -25.12
CA ARG A 103 -19.14 19.92 -24.66
C ARG A 103 -20.25 20.90 -25.03
N THR A 104 -21.06 20.59 -26.03
CA THR A 104 -22.10 21.49 -26.52
C THR A 104 -23.45 21.18 -25.89
N SER A 105 -23.83 19.91 -25.87
CA SER A 105 -25.11 19.41 -25.34
C SER A 105 -25.05 18.99 -23.88
N ASN A 106 -23.86 18.81 -23.30
CA ASN A 106 -23.63 18.24 -21.97
C ASN A 106 -24.16 16.79 -21.80
N ALA A 107 -24.49 16.11 -22.91
CA ALA A 107 -24.94 14.73 -22.92
C ALA A 107 -23.85 13.81 -22.35
N LEU A 108 -24.23 12.85 -21.49
CA LEU A 108 -23.32 11.82 -21.00
C LEU A 108 -23.06 10.80 -22.11
N LEU A 109 -21.80 10.65 -22.52
CA LEU A 109 -21.40 9.80 -23.63
C LEU A 109 -20.74 8.49 -23.16
N ALA A 110 -20.07 8.55 -22.02
CA ALA A 110 -19.44 7.40 -21.38
C ALA A 110 -19.33 7.65 -19.87
N SER A 111 -19.38 6.57 -19.10
CA SER A 111 -19.03 6.60 -17.69
C SER A 111 -18.28 5.33 -17.31
N HIS A 112 -17.39 5.43 -16.32
CA HIS A 112 -16.68 4.28 -15.78
C HIS A 112 -16.55 4.43 -14.25
N PRO A 113 -17.21 3.58 -13.45
CA PRO A 113 -17.00 3.54 -12.00
C PRO A 113 -15.56 3.18 -11.67
N THR A 114 -14.99 3.84 -10.68
CA THR A 114 -13.59 3.68 -10.27
C THR A 114 -13.50 3.73 -8.74
N MET A 115 -12.36 3.32 -8.20
CA MET A 115 -12.01 3.52 -6.78
C MET A 115 -10.61 4.14 -6.67
N VAL A 116 -10.50 5.18 -5.85
CA VAL A 116 -9.22 5.74 -5.41
C VAL A 116 -8.76 4.98 -4.18
N ARG A 117 -7.83 4.05 -4.37
CA ARG A 117 -7.39 3.08 -3.37
C ARG A 117 -6.10 3.53 -2.68
N VAL A 118 -6.14 3.62 -1.35
CA VAL A 118 -5.01 4.01 -0.50
C VAL A 118 -5.02 3.29 0.83
N ARG A 119 -3.85 3.14 1.43
CA ARG A 119 -3.64 2.69 2.81
C ARG A 119 -4.02 3.82 3.76
N LYS A 120 -4.89 3.54 4.73
CA LYS A 120 -5.47 4.54 5.64
C LYS A 120 -5.10 4.29 7.09
N ASN A 121 -5.15 5.33 7.92
CA ASN A 121 -5.02 5.15 9.36
C ASN A 121 -6.13 4.21 9.86
N ALA A 122 -5.73 3.09 10.47
CA ALA A 122 -6.61 2.08 11.03
C ALA A 122 -7.63 2.68 12.02
N ASP A 123 -7.24 3.74 12.75
CA ASP A 123 -8.09 4.41 13.73
C ASP A 123 -9.23 5.24 13.10
N ARG A 124 -9.15 5.49 11.78
CA ARG A 124 -10.10 6.34 11.03
C ARG A 124 -10.87 5.59 9.94
N LEU A 125 -10.74 4.27 9.89
CA LEU A 125 -11.51 3.46 8.95
C LEU A 125 -13.01 3.58 9.22
N THR A 126 -13.80 3.58 8.15
CA THR A 126 -15.23 3.28 8.27
C THR A 126 -15.42 1.82 8.71
N THR A 127 -16.58 1.54 9.31
CA THR A 127 -16.98 0.16 9.65
C THR A 127 -16.88 -0.78 8.45
N ALA A 128 -17.31 -0.34 7.26
CA ALA A 128 -17.29 -1.16 6.05
C ALA A 128 -15.87 -1.50 5.58
N GLU A 129 -14.93 -0.56 5.66
CA GLU A 129 -13.52 -0.80 5.31
C GLU A 129 -12.85 -1.75 6.29
N ARG A 130 -13.06 -1.53 7.61
CA ARG A 130 -12.59 -2.41 8.66
C ARG A 130 -13.08 -3.84 8.43
N ASP A 131 -14.38 -4.00 8.20
CA ASP A 131 -14.99 -5.32 8.08
C ASP A 131 -14.55 -6.04 6.80
N ARG A 132 -14.33 -5.32 5.69
CA ARG A 132 -13.73 -5.88 4.46
C ARG A 132 -12.32 -6.42 4.73
N PHE A 133 -11.47 -5.60 5.37
CA PHE A 133 -10.11 -6.01 5.73
C PHE A 133 -10.09 -7.23 6.65
N LEU A 134 -10.89 -7.23 7.72
CA LEU A 134 -10.95 -8.35 8.68
C LEU A 134 -11.44 -9.65 8.04
N ARG A 135 -12.46 -9.57 7.17
CA ARG A 135 -12.94 -10.75 6.43
C ARG A 135 -11.85 -11.30 5.50
N ALA A 136 -11.17 -10.44 4.73
CA ALA A 136 -10.10 -10.89 3.84
C ALA A 136 -8.95 -11.55 4.62
N MET A 137 -8.55 -10.97 5.76
CA MET A 137 -7.54 -11.56 6.65
C MET A 137 -7.97 -12.92 7.20
N ALA A 138 -9.23 -13.05 7.66
CA ALA A 138 -9.75 -14.32 8.16
C ALA A 138 -9.81 -15.41 7.08
N VAL A 139 -10.21 -15.05 5.85
CA VAL A 139 -10.21 -15.96 4.70
C VAL A 139 -8.80 -16.40 4.34
N LEU A 140 -7.85 -15.46 4.26
CA LEU A 140 -6.44 -15.77 3.97
C LEU A 140 -5.82 -16.66 5.06
N ASN A 141 -6.20 -16.46 6.33
CA ASN A 141 -5.79 -17.31 7.43
C ASN A 141 -6.39 -18.72 7.34
N GLY A 142 -7.67 -18.83 6.96
CA GLY A 142 -8.34 -20.10 6.77
C GLY A 142 -8.33 -20.98 8.03
N ALA A 143 -8.45 -20.36 9.21
CA ALA A 143 -8.28 -21.03 10.51
C ALA A 143 -6.97 -21.82 10.63
N GLY A 144 -5.87 -21.25 10.12
CA GLY A 144 -4.54 -21.85 10.11
C GLY A 144 -4.28 -22.80 8.95
N ASN A 145 -5.24 -23.04 8.06
CA ASN A 145 -5.05 -23.85 6.86
C ASN A 145 -4.80 -23.05 5.58
N GLY A 146 -5.01 -21.73 5.64
CA GLY A 146 -4.86 -20.84 4.50
C GLY A 146 -3.41 -20.41 4.24
N ARG A 147 -3.26 -19.59 3.19
CA ARG A 147 -1.96 -19.09 2.70
C ARG A 147 -1.25 -18.16 3.69
N PHE A 148 -1.95 -17.64 4.69
CA PHE A 148 -1.31 -16.83 5.75
C PHE A 148 -0.16 -17.55 6.46
N ARG A 149 -0.15 -18.89 6.51
CA ARG A 149 0.98 -19.65 7.05
C ARG A 149 2.29 -19.32 6.35
N ASP A 150 2.26 -19.11 5.04
CA ASP A 150 3.45 -18.74 4.29
C ASP A 150 4.03 -17.44 4.82
N PHE A 151 3.21 -16.41 5.01
CA PHE A 151 3.62 -15.10 5.54
C PHE A 151 4.33 -15.26 6.90
N ARG A 152 3.72 -15.99 7.83
CA ARG A 152 4.37 -16.34 9.10
C ARG A 152 5.74 -17.00 8.88
N ASP A 153 5.82 -17.97 7.98
CA ASP A 153 7.03 -18.76 7.75
C ASP A 153 8.11 -17.98 6.97
N MET A 154 7.76 -16.86 6.29
CA MET A 154 8.73 -15.93 5.70
C MET A 154 9.52 -15.17 6.77
N HIS A 155 9.02 -15.07 8.00
CA HIS A 155 9.57 -14.17 9.02
C HIS A 155 9.68 -14.93 10.35
N VAL A 156 10.73 -15.76 10.40
CA VAL A 156 11.10 -16.63 11.52
C VAL A 156 12.57 -16.42 11.89
N SER A 157 12.96 -16.84 13.10
CA SER A 157 14.34 -16.73 13.56
C SER A 157 15.34 -17.46 12.65
N GLY A 158 16.59 -16.98 12.64
CA GLY A 158 17.67 -17.61 11.88
C GLY A 158 17.95 -16.90 10.55
N PRO A 159 18.21 -17.63 9.45
CA PRO A 159 18.49 -17.02 8.16
C PRO A 159 17.39 -16.06 7.65
N PRO A 160 16.08 -16.36 7.77
CA PRO A 160 15.02 -15.44 7.32
C PRO A 160 15.07 -14.07 8.02
N ASP A 161 15.24 -14.06 9.34
CA ASP A 161 15.40 -12.83 10.13
C ASP A 161 16.53 -11.93 9.60
N ARG A 162 17.66 -12.53 9.17
CA ARG A 162 18.80 -11.80 8.61
C ARG A 162 18.54 -11.21 7.23
N GLU A 163 17.57 -11.71 6.47
CA GLU A 163 17.17 -11.09 5.20
C GLU A 163 16.30 -9.86 5.44
N ALA A 164 15.47 -9.91 6.49
CA ALA A 164 14.48 -8.88 6.79
C ALA A 164 15.00 -7.78 7.74
N HIS A 165 16.04 -8.03 8.55
CA HIS A 165 16.47 -7.14 9.62
C HIS A 165 17.99 -6.92 9.69
N GLY A 166 18.40 -5.88 10.41
CA GLY A 166 19.79 -5.70 10.83
C GLY A 166 20.68 -5.07 9.77
N GLY A 167 20.11 -4.73 8.62
CA GLY A 167 20.76 -4.06 7.51
C GLY A 167 19.83 -3.12 6.77
N THR A 168 20.36 -2.46 5.75
CA THR A 168 19.65 -1.43 4.96
C THR A 168 18.42 -1.97 4.24
N GLY A 169 18.38 -3.28 4.00
CA GLY A 169 17.25 -3.99 3.36
C GLY A 169 15.98 -4.07 4.22
N PHE A 170 16.00 -3.65 5.49
CA PHE A 170 14.82 -3.70 6.38
C PHE A 170 13.58 -3.04 5.77
N LEU A 171 13.69 -1.79 5.32
CA LEU A 171 12.57 -1.05 4.75
C LEU A 171 12.09 -1.63 3.40
N PRO A 172 12.97 -1.90 2.41
CA PRO A 172 12.60 -2.59 1.17
C PRO A 172 11.90 -3.93 1.38
N TRP A 173 12.44 -4.79 2.26
CA TRP A 173 11.91 -6.13 2.49
C TRP A 173 10.49 -6.07 3.04
N HIS A 174 10.27 -5.26 4.08
CA HIS A 174 8.94 -5.11 4.69
C HIS A 174 7.94 -4.42 3.75
N ARG A 175 8.37 -3.51 2.87
CA ARG A 175 7.50 -2.93 1.83
C ARG A 175 6.95 -4.00 0.89
N ILE A 176 7.79 -4.93 0.43
CA ILE A 176 7.34 -6.03 -0.44
C ILE A 176 6.53 -7.05 0.35
N TYR A 177 6.86 -7.31 1.62
CA TYR A 177 6.08 -8.18 2.47
C TYR A 177 4.63 -7.68 2.66
N LEU A 178 4.46 -6.37 2.87
CA LEU A 178 3.16 -5.73 2.90
C LEU A 178 2.47 -5.75 1.53
N LEU A 179 3.21 -5.49 0.45
CA LEU A 179 2.66 -5.51 -0.90
C LEU A 179 2.12 -6.88 -1.30
N ASP A 180 2.82 -7.96 -0.93
CA ASP A 180 2.39 -9.33 -1.18
C ASP A 180 1.10 -9.63 -0.42
N LEU A 181 1.06 -9.32 0.89
CA LEU A 181 -0.15 -9.50 1.69
C LEU A 181 -1.32 -8.72 1.09
N GLU A 182 -1.09 -7.46 0.74
CA GLU A 182 -2.12 -6.60 0.15
C GLU A 182 -2.68 -7.17 -1.16
N ARG A 183 -1.84 -7.75 -2.02
CA ARG A 183 -2.29 -8.38 -3.27
C ARG A 183 -3.07 -9.67 -3.03
N GLU A 184 -2.65 -10.50 -2.07
CA GLU A 184 -3.40 -11.69 -1.65
C GLU A 184 -4.78 -11.32 -1.09
N LEU A 185 -4.85 -10.28 -0.26
CA LEU A 185 -6.13 -9.79 0.26
C LEU A 185 -7.02 -9.20 -0.86
N GLN A 186 -6.42 -8.55 -1.85
CA GLN A 186 -7.13 -7.99 -3.00
C GLN A 186 -7.66 -9.06 -3.96
N ALA A 187 -7.01 -10.22 -4.04
CA ALA A 187 -7.55 -11.38 -4.75
C ALA A 187 -8.83 -11.92 -4.09
N ILE A 188 -8.96 -11.76 -2.77
CA ILE A 188 -10.18 -12.10 -2.01
C ILE A 188 -11.23 -10.98 -2.15
N ASP A 189 -10.82 -9.72 -1.95
CA ASP A 189 -11.66 -8.53 -2.11
C ASP A 189 -10.84 -7.35 -2.66
N GLY A 190 -11.01 -7.04 -3.95
CA GLY A 190 -10.22 -6.00 -4.63
C GLY A 190 -10.34 -4.57 -4.08
N GLU A 191 -11.32 -4.29 -3.21
CA GLU A 191 -11.45 -2.99 -2.54
C GLU A 191 -10.55 -2.84 -1.31
N VAL A 192 -9.92 -3.93 -0.86
CA VAL A 192 -9.07 -3.92 0.34
C VAL A 192 -7.76 -3.17 0.07
N SER A 193 -7.37 -2.34 1.04
CA SER A 193 -6.01 -1.83 1.22
C SER A 193 -5.58 -2.11 2.64
N LEU A 194 -4.28 -2.29 2.87
CA LEU A 194 -3.75 -2.46 4.21
C LEU A 194 -3.91 -1.17 5.02
N PRO A 195 -4.53 -1.21 6.20
CA PRO A 195 -4.51 -0.08 7.10
C PRO A 195 -3.18 -0.01 7.85
N TYR A 196 -2.84 1.17 8.37
CA TYR A 196 -1.66 1.36 9.22
C TYR A 196 -2.06 1.79 10.63
N TRP A 197 -1.31 1.36 11.65
CA TRP A 197 -1.48 1.84 13.03
C TRP A 197 -0.40 2.85 13.39
N ARG A 198 -0.84 4.08 13.69
CA ARG A 198 0.04 5.14 14.22
C ARG A 198 0.42 4.86 15.67
N PHE A 199 1.46 4.09 15.88
CA PHE A 199 2.00 3.78 17.21
C PHE A 199 2.58 5.01 17.95
N ASP A 200 2.70 6.18 17.30
CA ASP A 200 3.07 7.44 17.93
C ASP A 200 1.88 8.22 18.50
N GLN A 201 0.68 7.63 18.45
CA GLN A 201 -0.58 8.22 18.91
C GLN A 201 -1.47 7.16 19.60
N ALA A 202 -2.47 7.62 20.34
CA ALA A 202 -3.52 6.74 20.85
C ALA A 202 -4.36 6.22 19.67
N ALA A 203 -4.89 5.00 19.80
CA ALA A 203 -5.65 4.35 18.74
C ALA A 203 -6.92 3.68 19.29
N PRO A 204 -7.89 4.48 19.77
CA PRO A 204 -9.07 3.98 20.47
C PRO A 204 -9.98 3.09 19.62
N ASN A 205 -9.93 3.19 18.30
CA ASN A 205 -10.73 2.37 17.39
C ASN A 205 -9.98 1.10 16.94
N VAL A 206 -8.66 1.06 17.07
CA VAL A 206 -7.82 -0.11 16.73
C VAL A 206 -7.89 -1.18 17.81
N PHE A 207 -7.62 -0.81 19.06
CA PHE A 207 -7.55 -1.72 20.20
C PHE A 207 -8.92 -1.97 20.83
N THR A 208 -9.87 -2.43 20.01
CA THR A 208 -11.22 -2.79 20.44
C THR A 208 -11.50 -4.25 20.12
N ARG A 209 -12.42 -4.88 20.87
CA ARG A 209 -12.86 -6.26 20.60
C ARG A 209 -13.44 -6.43 19.18
N GLN A 210 -13.94 -5.36 18.58
CA GLN A 210 -14.49 -5.33 17.22
C GLN A 210 -13.43 -5.24 16.13
N PHE A 211 -12.18 -4.84 16.45
CA PHE A 211 -11.11 -4.70 15.48
C PHE A 211 -9.90 -5.60 15.79
N MET A 212 -8.78 -5.05 16.26
CA MET A 212 -7.56 -5.82 16.56
C MET A 212 -7.58 -6.53 17.92
N GLY A 213 -8.70 -6.45 18.63
CA GLY A 213 -8.91 -7.08 19.93
C GLY A 213 -8.29 -6.32 21.10
N VAL A 214 -8.58 -6.80 22.30
CA VAL A 214 -7.98 -6.31 23.55
C VAL A 214 -7.23 -7.45 24.23
N SER A 215 -6.06 -7.17 24.81
CA SER A 215 -5.34 -8.19 25.58
C SER A 215 -6.19 -8.66 26.77
N GLY A 216 -6.20 -9.96 27.01
CA GLY A 216 -6.92 -10.61 28.10
C GLY A 216 -5.98 -11.39 29.02
N PRO A 217 -6.51 -12.22 29.94
CA PRO A 217 -5.69 -13.07 30.79
C PRO A 217 -4.74 -13.95 29.96
N GLN A 218 -3.51 -14.14 30.46
CA GLN A 218 -2.48 -14.95 29.79
C GLN A 218 -2.19 -14.49 28.35
N ASP A 219 -2.24 -13.18 28.11
CA ASP A 219 -2.00 -12.52 26.81
C ASP A 219 -2.95 -12.97 25.69
N ARG A 220 -4.07 -13.65 26.02
CA ARG A 220 -5.04 -14.09 25.02
C ARG A 220 -5.94 -12.92 24.61
N VAL A 221 -5.80 -12.50 23.36
CA VAL A 221 -6.60 -11.41 22.80
C VAL A 221 -8.07 -11.80 22.75
N GLN A 222 -8.92 -10.90 23.23
CA GLN A 222 -10.37 -11.05 23.23
C GLN A 222 -10.98 -10.27 22.06
N PHE A 223 -11.92 -10.92 21.38
CA PHE A 223 -12.69 -10.38 20.27
C PHE A 223 -14.20 -10.45 20.56
N THR A 224 -15.02 -9.65 19.85
CA THR A 224 -16.47 -9.86 19.85
C THR A 224 -16.83 -11.16 19.14
N PRO A 225 -18.00 -11.77 19.43
CA PRO A 225 -18.43 -13.00 18.76
C PRO A 225 -18.49 -12.90 17.23
N THR A 226 -18.73 -11.69 16.71
CA THR A 226 -18.87 -11.38 15.27
C THR A 226 -17.56 -10.96 14.59
N ASN A 227 -16.46 -10.80 15.34
CA ASN A 227 -15.18 -10.42 14.73
C ASN A 227 -14.63 -11.59 13.90
N PRO A 228 -14.30 -11.39 12.61
CA PRO A 228 -13.76 -12.44 11.75
C PRO A 228 -12.46 -13.09 12.27
N LEU A 229 -11.65 -12.35 13.05
CA LEU A 229 -10.40 -12.84 13.62
C LEU A 229 -10.58 -13.71 14.87
N ARG A 230 -11.82 -13.93 15.34
CA ARG A 230 -12.07 -14.81 16.49
C ARG A 230 -11.58 -16.25 16.25
N GLY A 231 -11.61 -16.72 15.00
CA GLY A 231 -11.13 -18.04 14.58
C GLY A 231 -9.67 -18.07 14.13
N TRP A 232 -8.89 -17.02 14.43
CA TRP A 232 -7.51 -16.90 13.98
C TRP A 232 -6.63 -18.04 14.49
N VAL A 233 -5.80 -18.60 13.62
CA VAL A 233 -4.76 -19.57 14.01
C VAL A 233 -3.49 -19.25 13.25
N ALA A 234 -2.42 -18.91 13.96
CA ALA A 234 -1.10 -18.66 13.37
C ALA A 234 0.04 -19.31 14.17
N GLY A 235 -0.13 -19.51 15.47
CA GLY A 235 0.80 -20.29 16.31
C GLY A 235 0.36 -21.74 16.49
N ALA A 236 0.92 -22.39 17.51
CA ALA A 236 0.55 -23.76 17.88
C ALA A 236 -0.89 -23.90 18.40
N LEU A 237 -1.45 -22.82 18.95
CA LEU A 237 -2.80 -22.77 19.52
C LEU A 237 -3.67 -21.74 18.80
N PRO A 238 -4.99 -21.95 18.70
CA PRO A 238 -5.93 -20.94 18.22
C PRO A 238 -5.92 -19.66 19.06
N GLY A 239 -6.18 -18.54 18.39
CA GLY A 239 -6.21 -17.19 18.95
C GLY A 239 -4.98 -16.35 18.62
N VAL A 240 -4.98 -15.11 19.11
CA VAL A 240 -3.85 -14.19 19.04
C VAL A 240 -3.29 -14.03 20.45
N GLU A 241 -1.97 -14.07 20.58
CA GLU A 241 -1.24 -13.89 21.84
C GLU A 241 -0.52 -12.55 21.83
N ARG A 242 -1.06 -11.56 22.55
CA ARG A 242 -0.55 -10.18 22.60
C ARG A 242 -0.59 -9.67 24.03
N GLY A 243 0.55 -9.19 24.51
CA GLY A 243 0.69 -8.67 25.85
C GLY A 243 -0.13 -7.40 26.12
N PRO A 244 -0.30 -7.05 27.42
CA PRO A 244 -1.24 -6.02 27.87
C PRO A 244 -0.70 -4.59 27.76
N GLY A 245 0.54 -4.40 27.30
CA GLY A 245 1.22 -3.11 27.34
C GLY A 245 0.61 -2.01 26.46
N VAL A 246 -0.18 -2.37 25.45
CA VAL A 246 -0.83 -1.42 24.53
C VAL A 246 -2.34 -1.62 24.51
N GLY A 247 -3.08 -0.55 24.77
CA GLY A 247 -4.53 -0.49 24.66
C GLY A 247 -5.02 0.80 23.99
N PRO A 248 -6.35 1.07 24.02
CA PRO A 248 -7.00 2.18 23.31
C PRO A 248 -6.35 3.56 23.50
N GLN A 249 -5.92 3.86 24.72
CA GLN A 249 -5.36 5.16 25.12
C GLN A 249 -3.84 5.14 25.27
N THR A 250 -3.21 4.00 25.03
CA THR A 250 -1.76 3.90 25.18
C THR A 250 -1.07 4.58 24.01
N VAL A 251 -0.11 5.44 24.34
CA VAL A 251 0.88 5.95 23.38
C VAL A 251 2.22 5.30 23.72
N PRO A 252 2.68 4.31 22.94
CA PRO A 252 4.01 3.75 23.08
C PRO A 252 5.10 4.82 23.20
N LEU A 253 6.09 4.61 24.08
CA LEU A 253 7.22 5.52 24.22
C LEU A 253 8.18 5.37 23.03
N VAL A 254 7.81 5.98 21.91
CA VAL A 254 8.52 5.91 20.63
C VAL A 254 8.88 7.31 20.14
N ARG A 255 9.65 7.40 19.05
CA ARG A 255 9.77 8.66 18.30
C ARG A 255 8.42 9.04 17.72
N THR A 256 8.10 10.33 17.83
CA THR A 256 6.99 10.90 17.07
C THR A 256 7.27 10.81 15.57
N GLU A 257 6.24 10.93 14.74
CA GLU A 257 6.42 11.04 13.29
C GLU A 257 7.43 12.12 12.91
N GLN A 258 7.33 13.32 13.49
CA GLN A 258 8.27 14.42 13.22
C GLN A 258 9.71 14.04 13.56
N GLN A 259 9.93 13.43 14.73
CA GLN A 259 11.27 12.99 15.14
C GLN A 259 11.80 11.87 14.24
N THR A 260 10.92 10.99 13.76
CA THR A 260 11.29 9.89 12.86
C THR A 260 11.70 10.42 11.49
N LEU A 261 10.95 11.36 10.92
CA LEU A 261 11.31 12.00 9.65
C LEU A 261 12.63 12.76 9.73
N ALA A 262 12.98 13.29 10.91
CA ALA A 262 14.25 13.97 11.15
C ALA A 262 15.47 13.04 11.25
N LEU A 263 15.29 11.71 11.37
CA LEU A 263 16.40 10.76 11.50
C LEU A 263 17.36 10.80 10.31
N GLY A 264 16.87 11.16 9.12
CA GLY A 264 17.72 11.29 7.93
C GLY A 264 18.71 12.46 8.00
N GLY A 265 18.54 13.41 8.93
CA GLY A 265 19.25 14.68 8.93
C GLY A 265 18.55 15.77 8.12
N SER A 266 18.88 17.02 8.40
CA SER A 266 18.34 18.22 7.75
C SER A 266 19.46 19.24 7.54
N PRO A 267 19.49 20.01 6.43
CA PRO A 267 18.50 20.03 5.34
C PRO A 267 18.67 18.89 4.32
N VAL A 268 19.78 18.15 4.37
CA VAL A 268 20.10 17.07 3.43
C VAL A 268 19.89 15.72 4.10
N ALA A 269 18.75 15.09 3.85
CA ALA A 269 18.43 13.79 4.45
C ALA A 269 19.15 12.63 3.75
N ASP A 270 19.67 11.67 4.53
CA ASP A 270 20.33 10.45 4.06
C ASP A 270 19.60 9.20 4.59
N PHE A 271 19.53 8.15 3.77
CA PHE A 271 18.85 6.91 4.12
C PHE A 271 19.52 6.19 5.29
N THR A 272 20.85 6.22 5.39
CA THR A 272 21.59 5.46 6.41
C THR A 272 21.15 5.81 7.84
N PRO A 273 21.17 7.09 8.27
CA PRO A 273 20.68 7.46 9.59
C PRO A 273 19.15 7.35 9.69
N PHE A 274 18.39 7.56 8.61
CA PHE A 274 16.95 7.31 8.61
C PHE A 274 16.59 5.85 8.94
N ALA A 275 17.34 4.88 8.42
CA ALA A 275 17.12 3.45 8.63
C ALA A 275 17.26 3.01 10.11
N SER A 276 17.86 3.84 10.97
CA SER A 276 17.86 3.63 12.43
C SER A 276 16.43 3.58 13.03
N MET A 277 15.43 4.01 12.26
CA MET A 277 14.02 3.87 12.59
C MET A 277 13.60 2.40 12.87
N GLN A 278 14.37 1.42 12.37
CA GLN A 278 14.21 0.00 12.70
C GLN A 278 14.25 -0.26 14.21
N GLY A 279 15.14 0.41 14.94
CA GLY A 279 15.20 0.30 16.41
C GLY A 279 14.13 1.14 17.08
N ASN A 280 14.10 2.44 16.80
CA ASN A 280 13.11 3.38 17.33
C ASN A 280 12.66 4.34 16.21
N PRO A 281 11.39 4.31 15.80
CA PRO A 281 10.24 3.83 16.58
C PRO A 281 9.83 2.36 16.43
N HIS A 282 10.21 1.65 15.37
CA HIS A 282 9.66 0.33 15.06
C HIS A 282 9.86 -0.70 16.18
N GLY A 283 11.11 -1.00 16.57
CA GLY A 283 11.39 -2.02 17.59
C GLY A 283 10.78 -1.67 18.94
N ARG A 284 10.79 -0.38 19.33
CA ARG A 284 10.12 0.08 20.56
C ARG A 284 8.60 -0.06 20.50
N ALA A 285 7.97 0.07 19.34
CA ALA A 285 6.54 -0.16 19.19
C ALA A 285 6.19 -1.64 19.41
N HIS A 286 7.00 -2.58 18.90
CA HIS A 286 6.85 -4.00 19.22
C HIS A 286 6.97 -4.26 20.72
N MET A 287 8.04 -3.77 21.35
CA MET A 287 8.30 -4.01 22.78
C MET A 287 7.31 -3.32 23.72
N ALA A 288 6.56 -2.33 23.26
CA ALA A 288 5.54 -1.66 24.07
C ALA A 288 4.42 -2.61 24.51
N HIS A 289 4.25 -3.76 23.85
CA HIS A 289 3.27 -4.78 24.23
C HIS A 289 3.68 -5.60 25.48
N LEU A 290 4.93 -5.46 25.94
CA LEU A 290 5.54 -6.15 27.11
C LEU A 290 5.75 -7.66 26.95
N SER A 291 4.83 -8.36 26.29
CA SER A 291 4.85 -9.81 26.07
C SER A 291 4.01 -10.22 24.86
N GLY A 292 3.92 -11.53 24.61
CA GLY A 292 3.23 -12.12 23.48
C GLY A 292 4.08 -12.16 22.21
N VAL A 293 3.54 -12.81 21.18
CA VAL A 293 4.31 -13.13 19.95
C VAL A 293 4.76 -11.86 19.23
N ILE A 294 4.01 -10.76 19.34
CA ILE A 294 4.37 -9.48 18.70
C ILE A 294 5.71 -8.89 19.18
N THR A 295 6.25 -9.33 20.33
CA THR A 295 7.51 -8.81 20.87
C THR A 295 8.76 -9.52 20.37
N ASP A 296 8.63 -10.65 19.67
CA ASP A 296 9.77 -11.42 19.16
C ASP A 296 9.75 -11.43 17.63
N PRO A 297 10.85 -11.06 16.94
CA PRO A 297 10.88 -11.01 15.48
C PRO A 297 10.41 -12.31 14.85
N GLY A 298 10.86 -13.48 15.30
CA GLY A 298 10.53 -14.76 14.66
C GLY A 298 9.09 -15.24 14.87
N THR A 299 8.31 -14.55 15.71
CA THR A 299 6.91 -14.90 15.97
C THR A 299 5.93 -13.74 15.77
N ALA A 300 6.41 -12.51 15.68
CA ALA A 300 5.57 -11.31 15.60
C ALA A 300 4.53 -11.32 14.48
N PRO A 301 4.81 -11.82 13.26
CA PRO A 301 3.81 -11.92 12.20
C PRO A 301 2.63 -12.86 12.51
N GLN A 302 2.72 -13.70 13.55
CA GLN A 302 1.58 -14.52 14.00
C GLN A 302 0.42 -13.66 14.53
N ASP A 303 0.72 -12.42 14.94
CA ASP A 303 -0.27 -11.42 15.30
C ASP A 303 -0.64 -10.55 14.09
N PRO A 304 -1.92 -10.47 13.66
CA PRO A 304 -2.32 -9.65 12.52
C PRO A 304 -2.05 -8.14 12.70
N LEU A 305 -1.87 -7.64 13.94
CA LEU A 305 -1.47 -6.25 14.19
C LEU A 305 -0.07 -5.93 13.65
N PHE A 306 0.80 -6.93 13.50
CA PHE A 306 2.11 -6.81 12.88
C PHE A 306 2.04 -6.02 11.56
N PHE A 307 1.09 -6.38 10.70
CA PHE A 307 0.99 -5.76 9.38
C PHE A 307 0.51 -4.31 9.45
N LEU A 308 -0.32 -3.94 10.44
CA LEU A 308 -0.71 -2.55 10.67
C LEU A 308 0.48 -1.72 11.19
N LEU A 309 1.28 -2.29 12.09
CA LEU A 309 2.50 -1.67 12.62
C LEU A 309 3.51 -1.42 11.49
N HIS A 310 3.83 -2.45 10.69
CA HIS A 310 4.75 -2.33 9.57
C HIS A 310 4.20 -1.47 8.43
N CYS A 311 2.88 -1.42 8.22
CA CYS A 311 2.29 -0.51 7.26
C CYS A 311 2.54 0.96 7.67
N ASN A 312 2.61 1.28 8.98
CA ASN A 312 3.04 2.60 9.45
C ASN A 312 4.54 2.83 9.31
N VAL A 313 5.38 1.80 9.48
CA VAL A 313 6.81 1.88 9.16
C VAL A 313 7.03 2.25 7.70
N ASP A 314 6.36 1.56 6.78
CA ASP A 314 6.44 1.84 5.35
C ASP A 314 5.84 3.21 5.00
N ARG A 315 4.77 3.64 5.69
CA ARG A 315 4.21 4.99 5.59
C ARG A 315 5.23 6.06 5.96
N LEU A 316 5.93 5.89 7.09
CA LEU A 316 6.95 6.84 7.54
C LEU A 316 8.10 6.92 6.54
N TRP A 317 8.51 5.79 5.95
CA TRP A 317 9.49 5.79 4.87
C TRP A 317 8.96 6.49 3.61
N ALA A 318 7.74 6.17 3.15
CA ALA A 318 7.11 6.83 2.02
C ALA A 318 7.02 8.36 2.21
N LYS A 319 6.67 8.81 3.42
CA LYS A 319 6.59 10.22 3.79
C LYS A 319 7.97 10.89 3.83
N TRP A 320 8.99 10.19 4.32
CA TRP A 320 10.37 10.67 4.26
C TRP A 320 10.87 10.78 2.82
N GLN A 321 10.60 9.77 1.97
CA GLN A 321 10.97 9.80 0.56
C GLN A 321 10.34 10.98 -0.16
N TRP A 322 9.05 11.22 0.10
CA TRP A 322 8.31 12.35 -0.41
C TRP A 322 8.90 13.69 0.04
N ALA A 323 9.11 13.86 1.36
CA ALA A 323 9.59 15.12 1.94
C ALA A 323 10.99 15.52 1.46
N PHE A 324 11.86 14.53 1.20
CA PHE A 324 13.27 14.75 0.85
C PHE A 324 13.64 14.33 -0.58
N ARG A 325 12.65 14.00 -1.42
CA ARG A 325 12.82 13.55 -2.82
C ARG A 325 13.77 12.34 -2.96
N ARG A 326 13.58 11.34 -2.13
CA ARG A 326 14.43 10.12 -2.06
C ARG A 326 13.81 8.94 -2.79
N HIS A 327 13.45 9.17 -4.06
CA HIS A 327 12.83 8.16 -4.92
C HIS A 327 13.77 7.57 -5.97
N ASP A 328 14.91 8.21 -6.27
CA ASP A 328 15.85 7.70 -7.27
C ASP A 328 16.72 6.56 -6.69
N PRO A 329 16.57 5.29 -7.14
CA PRO A 329 17.39 4.18 -6.67
C PRO A 329 18.87 4.29 -7.07
N GLY A 330 19.22 5.17 -8.01
CA GLY A 330 20.61 5.47 -8.38
C GLY A 330 21.29 6.48 -7.43
N ALA A 331 20.51 7.21 -6.63
CA ALA A 331 21.05 8.20 -5.72
C ALA A 331 21.52 7.55 -4.40
N ALA A 332 22.80 7.73 -4.05
CA ALA A 332 23.40 7.17 -2.83
C ALA A 332 22.65 7.54 -1.53
N ARG A 333 21.97 8.69 -1.52
CA ARG A 333 21.18 9.17 -0.37
C ARG A 333 19.79 8.57 -0.27
N ALA A 334 19.26 7.97 -1.34
CA ALA A 334 17.93 7.36 -1.34
C ALA A 334 17.97 5.93 -0.78
N TYR A 335 19.10 5.26 -0.94
CA TYR A 335 19.35 3.96 -0.36
C TYR A 335 20.85 3.73 -0.17
N ALA A 336 21.23 3.35 1.05
CA ALA A 336 22.62 3.11 1.38
C ALA A 336 23.09 1.77 0.79
N MET A 337 24.20 1.80 0.05
CA MET A 337 24.81 0.59 -0.47
C MET A 337 25.51 -0.17 0.67
N SER A 338 24.81 -1.12 1.29
CA SER A 338 25.45 -2.08 2.20
C SER A 338 26.29 -3.05 1.38
N ALA A 339 27.59 -2.79 1.23
CA ALA A 339 28.46 -3.62 0.38
C ALA A 339 28.69 -5.04 0.92
N THR A 340 28.44 -5.28 2.22
CA THR A 340 28.91 -6.47 2.94
C THR A 340 27.81 -7.45 3.34
N LEU A 341 26.53 -7.07 3.31
CA LEU A 341 25.42 -7.93 3.73
C LEU A 341 24.57 -8.39 2.53
N PRO A 342 24.66 -9.67 2.12
CA PRO A 342 23.75 -10.25 1.12
C PRO A 342 22.29 -10.08 1.53
N GLY A 343 21.41 -9.80 0.57
CA GLY A 343 20.01 -9.52 0.83
C GLY A 343 19.72 -8.05 1.12
N HIS A 344 20.75 -7.21 1.32
CA HIS A 344 20.60 -5.78 1.59
C HIS A 344 21.25 -4.87 0.55
N ARG A 345 21.91 -5.43 -0.48
CA ARG A 345 22.49 -4.64 -1.56
C ARG A 345 21.40 -4.15 -2.52
N ILE A 346 21.55 -2.96 -3.08
CA ILE A 346 20.57 -2.34 -3.99
C ILE A 346 20.14 -3.27 -5.15
N GLY A 347 21.06 -4.12 -5.64
CA GLY A 347 20.81 -5.07 -6.73
C GLY A 347 20.32 -6.45 -6.29
N ASP A 348 20.28 -6.75 -5.00
CA ASP A 348 19.90 -8.08 -4.50
C ASP A 348 18.40 -8.33 -4.73
N ARG A 349 18.10 -9.57 -5.10
CA ARG A 349 16.73 -10.10 -5.06
C ARG A 349 16.28 -10.22 -3.62
N LEU A 350 15.04 -9.82 -3.37
CA LEU A 350 14.40 -9.98 -2.08
C LEU A 350 13.91 -11.42 -1.95
N TRP A 351 14.45 -12.13 -0.96
CA TRP A 351 13.91 -13.41 -0.52
C TRP A 351 12.60 -13.17 0.26
N PRO A 352 11.56 -14.01 0.17
CA PRO A 352 11.50 -15.31 -0.52
C PRO A 352 11.06 -15.27 -1.99
N TRP A 353 10.63 -14.11 -2.50
CA TRP A 353 10.00 -14.00 -3.83
C TRP A 353 10.87 -14.40 -5.02
N GLY A 354 12.19 -14.45 -4.83
CA GLY A 354 13.15 -14.96 -5.82
C GLY A 354 13.37 -16.48 -5.81
N GLY A 355 12.74 -17.22 -4.90
CA GLY A 355 12.96 -18.64 -4.66
C GLY A 355 13.97 -18.93 -3.55
N PRO A 356 14.21 -20.23 -3.25
CA PRO A 356 15.15 -20.65 -2.21
C PRO A 356 16.58 -20.24 -2.55
N LEU A 357 17.36 -19.92 -1.52
CA LEU A 357 18.77 -19.53 -1.63
C LEU A 357 19.67 -20.66 -1.11
N GLN A 358 20.97 -20.37 -1.01
CA GLN A 358 21.97 -21.30 -0.49
C GLN A 358 22.41 -20.88 0.91
N ALA A 359 22.72 -21.87 1.75
CA ALA A 359 23.28 -21.63 3.08
C ALA A 359 24.53 -20.74 3.00
N PRO A 360 24.72 -19.76 3.90
CA PRO A 360 23.98 -19.57 5.16
C PRO A 360 22.67 -18.77 5.05
N ARG A 361 22.22 -18.41 3.84
CA ARG A 361 20.92 -17.76 3.59
C ARG A 361 19.77 -18.79 3.56
N PRO A 362 18.50 -18.37 3.62
CA PRO A 362 17.38 -19.32 3.68
C PRO A 362 17.33 -20.30 2.51
N THR A 363 17.24 -21.59 2.79
CA THR A 363 17.16 -22.66 1.77
C THR A 363 15.72 -23.03 1.38
N THR A 364 14.74 -22.41 2.02
CA THR A 364 13.31 -22.50 1.69
C THR A 364 12.81 -21.16 1.20
N ALA A 365 11.66 -21.11 0.53
CA ALA A 365 11.01 -19.86 0.11
C ALA A 365 9.49 -20.00 0.25
N PRO A 366 8.95 -19.83 1.48
CA PRO A 366 7.51 -19.89 1.72
C PRO A 366 6.76 -18.90 0.82
N GLY A 367 5.54 -19.25 0.40
CA GLY A 367 4.68 -18.40 -0.43
C GLY A 367 5.07 -18.24 -1.90
N GLY A 368 6.32 -18.55 -2.27
CA GLY A 368 6.80 -18.49 -3.64
C GLY A 368 6.97 -17.06 -4.16
N GLN A 369 6.59 -16.84 -5.42
CA GLN A 369 6.72 -15.54 -6.10
C GLN A 369 5.69 -14.52 -5.60
N LEU A 370 6.02 -13.23 -5.77
CA LEU A 370 5.12 -12.12 -5.47
C LEU A 370 3.87 -12.22 -6.36
N ASN A 371 2.69 -12.08 -5.78
CA ASN A 371 1.46 -12.11 -6.56
C ASN A 371 1.36 -10.92 -7.54
N THR A 372 0.58 -11.09 -8.60
CA THR A 372 0.31 -10.05 -9.60
C THR A 372 -0.64 -8.97 -9.06
N SER A 373 -0.73 -7.83 -9.76
CA SER A 373 -1.66 -6.76 -9.41
C SER A 373 -2.51 -6.37 -10.61
N PRO A 374 -3.82 -6.15 -10.43
CA PRO A 374 -4.68 -5.62 -11.49
C PRO A 374 -4.43 -4.14 -11.78
N MET A 375 -3.45 -3.49 -11.13
CA MET A 375 -3.11 -2.08 -11.34
C MET A 375 -1.75 -1.86 -12.01
N THR A 376 -0.81 -2.81 -11.90
CA THR A 376 0.58 -2.63 -12.31
C THR A 376 1.30 -3.96 -12.45
N ASP A 377 2.28 -4.01 -13.35
CA ASP A 377 3.17 -5.17 -13.50
C ASP A 377 4.40 -5.05 -12.56
N ALA A 378 4.68 -3.86 -12.03
CA ALA A 378 5.82 -3.65 -11.12
C ALA A 378 5.51 -4.19 -9.70
N PRO A 379 6.52 -4.67 -8.96
CA PRO A 379 7.95 -4.74 -9.32
C PRO A 379 8.32 -6.01 -10.12
N GLY A 380 7.33 -6.75 -10.62
CA GLY A 380 7.50 -8.10 -11.15
C GLY A 380 7.41 -9.18 -10.06
N LEU A 381 7.55 -10.44 -10.47
CA LEU A 381 7.32 -11.61 -9.60
C LEU A 381 8.47 -11.90 -8.61
N SER A 382 9.67 -11.38 -8.88
CA SER A 382 10.88 -11.58 -8.08
C SER A 382 11.59 -10.23 -7.88
N PRO A 383 11.05 -9.34 -7.03
CA PRO A 383 11.58 -8.01 -6.82
C PRO A 383 13.02 -8.00 -6.32
N ARG A 384 13.75 -6.94 -6.69
CA ARG A 384 15.01 -6.55 -6.04
C ARG A 384 14.79 -5.32 -5.17
N ILE A 385 15.76 -5.03 -4.31
CA ILE A 385 15.73 -3.83 -3.47
C ILE A 385 15.53 -2.54 -4.27
N ARG A 386 16.23 -2.37 -5.39
CA ARG A 386 16.07 -1.19 -6.24
C ARG A 386 14.64 -0.97 -6.74
N ASP A 387 13.88 -2.06 -6.91
CA ASP A 387 12.53 -2.03 -7.48
C ASP A 387 11.51 -1.51 -6.44
N THR A 388 11.91 -1.36 -5.17
CA THR A 388 11.04 -0.92 -4.07
C THR A 388 11.13 0.58 -3.76
N ILE A 389 12.15 1.27 -4.29
CA ILE A 389 12.49 2.64 -3.89
C ILE A 389 11.50 3.64 -4.49
N ASP A 390 11.30 3.63 -5.80
CA ASP A 390 10.38 4.54 -6.50
C ASP A 390 8.94 4.00 -6.51
N TYR A 391 8.34 3.84 -5.33
CA TYR A 391 7.06 3.12 -5.22
C TYR A 391 5.89 3.80 -5.97
N LEU A 392 5.97 5.11 -6.19
CA LEU A 392 4.99 5.90 -6.94
C LEU A 392 5.35 6.07 -8.42
N GLY A 393 6.54 5.67 -8.87
CA GLY A 393 6.96 5.89 -10.26
C GLY A 393 7.16 7.36 -10.62
N THR A 394 7.85 8.10 -9.74
CA THR A 394 8.18 9.52 -9.89
C THR A 394 9.46 9.77 -10.69
N VAL A 395 10.36 8.79 -10.72
CA VAL A 395 11.63 8.82 -11.46
C VAL A 395 11.53 7.95 -12.72
N ALA A 396 10.84 6.81 -12.62
CA ALA A 396 10.56 5.91 -13.73
C ALA A 396 9.05 5.59 -13.81
N PRO A 397 8.51 5.19 -14.98
CA PRO A 397 7.05 5.03 -15.13
C PRO A 397 6.44 3.88 -14.30
N ALA A 398 7.26 2.92 -13.84
CA ALA A 398 6.83 1.78 -13.04
C ALA A 398 6.45 2.20 -11.61
N HIS A 399 5.32 1.72 -11.09
CA HIS A 399 4.81 2.04 -9.75
C HIS A 399 4.26 0.78 -9.07
N LEU A 400 4.30 0.71 -7.74
CA LEU A 400 3.91 -0.50 -6.99
C LEU A 400 2.40 -0.65 -6.78
N GLY A 401 1.62 0.39 -7.10
CA GLY A 401 0.15 0.31 -7.10
C GLY A 401 -0.52 0.50 -5.73
N PHE A 402 0.19 1.11 -4.79
CA PHE A 402 -0.34 1.56 -3.50
C PHE A 402 0.06 3.01 -3.22
N ALA A 403 -0.65 3.65 -2.29
CA ALA A 403 -0.32 4.97 -1.74
C ALA A 403 -0.89 5.10 -0.32
N TYR A 404 -0.56 6.18 0.39
CA TYR A 404 -1.03 6.46 1.76
C TYR A 404 -1.94 7.67 1.79
N ASP A 405 -2.99 7.63 2.62
CA ASP A 405 -3.96 8.72 2.76
C ASP A 405 -3.37 10.09 3.10
N ASP A 406 -2.16 10.14 3.66
CA ASP A 406 -1.48 11.37 4.05
C ASP A 406 -0.10 11.59 3.38
N VAL A 407 0.22 10.79 2.35
CA VAL A 407 1.41 10.98 1.51
C VAL A 407 0.95 11.23 0.07
N PRO A 408 0.93 12.50 -0.40
CA PRO A 408 0.46 12.80 -1.74
C PRO A 408 1.45 12.30 -2.81
N PHE A 409 0.99 12.18 -4.05
CA PHE A 409 1.87 11.93 -5.22
C PHE A 409 2.79 13.12 -5.55
N GLN A 410 2.55 14.28 -4.94
CA GLN A 410 3.26 15.54 -5.20
C GLN A 410 4.79 15.38 -5.02
N LEU A 411 5.57 16.23 -5.65
CA LEU A 411 6.87 16.65 -5.11
C LEU A 411 6.78 18.17 -5.13
N VAL A 412 6.56 18.82 -3.98
CA VAL A 412 6.42 20.28 -3.94
C VAL A 412 7.75 20.91 -4.38
N GLY A 413 7.71 21.74 -5.43
CA GLY A 413 8.81 22.63 -5.85
C GLY A 413 9.55 22.21 -7.12
N ALA A 414 8.99 22.48 -8.30
CA ALA A 414 9.83 22.73 -9.45
C ALA A 414 10.55 24.07 -9.23
N ASN A 415 11.81 24.01 -8.81
CA ASN A 415 12.91 24.79 -9.38
C ASN A 415 14.24 24.18 -8.88
N PRO A 416 15.22 23.96 -9.77
CA PRO A 416 16.61 23.71 -9.37
C PRO A 416 17.22 24.90 -8.62
#